data_AF-A0A2V8JGZ1-F1
#
_entry.id   AF-A0A2V8JGZ1-F1
#
_cell.length_a   1.000
_cell.length_b   1.000
_cell.length_c   1.000
_cell.angle_alpha   90.00
_cell.angle_beta   90.00
_cell.angle_gamma   90.00
#
_symmetry.space_group_name_H-M   'P 1'
#
loop_
_entity.id
_entity.type
_entity.pdbx_description
1 polymer ?
#
loop_
_entity_poly.entity_id
_entity_poly.type
_entity_poly.pdbx_seq_one_letter_code
_entity_poly.pdbx_strand_id
1 'polypeptide(L)'
;MAPAEPHRGDYRFLRRYSLITIPDNIDSKYRFVILSALRARQIQAGSMPMLKESRHKATQVAQKEILQGLVKFRIPDQDSDQQEEEQREEKEE
;
A
#
# COMPACT_ATOMS: atom_id res chain seq x y z
N MET A 1 -12.30 48.46 17.11
CA MET A 1 -13.02 47.30 17.68
C MET A 1 -13.38 46.39 16.51
N ALA A 2 -12.51 45.43 16.18
CA ALA A 2 -12.71 44.56 15.02
C ALA A 2 -13.70 43.43 15.37
N PRO A 3 -14.64 43.07 14.48
CA PRO A 3 -15.59 41.99 14.75
C PRO A 3 -14.86 40.64 14.76
N ALA A 4 -15.11 39.85 15.80
CA ALA A 4 -14.55 38.50 15.96
C ALA A 4 -14.93 37.61 14.77
N GLU A 5 -13.94 36.98 14.15
CA GLU A 5 -14.15 35.99 13.09
C GLU A 5 -14.99 34.82 13.61
N PRO A 6 -15.93 34.30 12.79
CA PRO A 6 -16.71 33.14 13.20
C PRO A 6 -15.76 31.94 13.37
N HIS A 7 -15.84 31.27 14.52
CA HIS A 7 -15.29 29.94 14.74
C HIS A 7 -16.04 28.96 13.82
N ARG A 8 -15.70 29.00 12.52
CA ARG A 8 -16.18 28.04 11.53
C ARG A 8 -15.54 26.73 11.92
N GLY A 9 -16.37 25.84 12.46
CA GLY A 9 -16.00 24.50 12.89
C GLY A 9 -14.95 23.93 11.95
N ASP A 10 -13.85 23.47 12.52
CA ASP A 10 -12.73 22.89 11.81
C ASP A 10 -13.19 21.68 10.98
N TYR A 11 -13.72 21.94 9.78
CA TYR A 11 -13.93 20.95 8.74
C TYR A 11 -12.59 20.51 8.12
N ARG A 12 -11.47 20.62 8.86
CA ARG A 12 -10.20 19.96 8.52
C ARG A 12 -10.33 18.45 8.49
N PHE A 13 -11.49 17.91 8.91
CA PHE A 13 -11.87 16.52 8.74
C PHE A 13 -12.30 16.14 7.30
N LEU A 14 -12.64 17.11 6.45
CA LEU A 14 -13.00 16.88 5.04
C LEU A 14 -11.80 16.99 4.08
N ARG A 15 -10.55 17.09 4.59
CA ARG A 15 -9.35 17.02 3.75
C ARG A 15 -8.86 15.58 3.61
N ARG A 16 -9.56 14.83 2.75
CA ARG A 16 -9.02 13.81 1.82
C ARG A 16 -10.08 12.75 1.52
N TYR A 17 -11.06 13.11 0.71
CA TYR A 17 -11.43 12.19 -0.36
C TYR A 17 -10.43 12.41 -1.51
N SER A 18 -9.14 12.11 -1.27
CA SER A 18 -8.22 11.98 -2.40
C SER A 18 -8.57 10.67 -3.08
N LEU A 19 -9.09 10.77 -4.30
CA LEU A 19 -9.25 9.61 -5.17
C LEU A 19 -7.91 8.87 -5.24
N ILE A 20 -7.92 7.58 -4.93
CA ILE A 20 -6.73 6.73 -5.00
C ILE A 20 -6.16 6.86 -6.41
N THR A 21 -4.98 7.47 -6.52
CA THR A 21 -4.23 7.57 -7.77
C THR A 21 -3.53 6.24 -7.97
N ILE A 22 -3.88 5.54 -9.03
CA ILE A 22 -3.28 4.25 -9.36
C ILE A 22 -2.12 4.56 -10.30
N PRO A 23 -0.90 4.07 -10.02
CA PRO A 23 0.24 4.28 -10.90
C PRO A 23 0.11 3.39 -12.15
N ASP A 24 0.68 3.83 -13.29
CA ASP A 24 0.51 3.15 -14.59
C ASP A 24 1.06 1.71 -14.63
N ASN A 25 1.94 1.36 -13.69
CA ASN A 25 2.46 0.01 -13.53
C ASN A 25 1.47 -0.97 -12.86
N ILE A 26 0.31 -0.48 -12.40
CA ILE A 26 -0.74 -1.30 -11.80
C ILE A 26 -2.05 -1.06 -12.57
N ASP A 27 -2.54 -2.12 -13.19
CA ASP A 27 -3.76 -2.16 -13.99
C ASP A 27 -5.06 -1.98 -13.18
N SER A 28 -5.07 -2.36 -11.90
CA SER A 28 -6.29 -2.45 -11.09
C SER A 28 -6.19 -1.79 -9.71
N LYS A 29 -7.25 -1.07 -9.33
CA LYS A 29 -7.39 -0.47 -8.00
C LYS A 29 -7.31 -1.51 -6.89
N TYR A 30 -7.92 -2.67 -7.11
CA TYR A 30 -7.90 -3.76 -6.15
C TYR A 30 -6.49 -4.30 -5.94
N ARG A 31 -5.72 -4.44 -7.02
CA ARG A 31 -4.33 -4.88 -6.97
C ARG A 31 -3.47 -3.88 -6.20
N PHE A 32 -3.64 -2.58 -6.42
CA PHE A 32 -2.96 -1.55 -5.63
C PHE A 32 -3.26 -1.67 -4.12
N VAL A 33 -4.52 -1.90 -3.74
CA VAL A 33 -4.92 -2.05 -2.33
C VAL A 33 -4.30 -3.31 -1.71
N ILE A 34 -4.34 -4.44 -2.42
CA ILE A 34 -3.77 -5.71 -1.95
C ILE A 34 -2.26 -5.57 -1.78
N LEU A 35 -1.53 -5.11 -2.80
CA LEU A 35 -0.08 -4.93 -2.72
C LEU A 35 0.32 -3.97 -1.59
N SER A 36 -0.42 -2.86 -1.43
CA SER A 36 -0.20 -1.91 -0.34
C SER A 36 -0.38 -2.55 1.03
N ALA A 37 -1.41 -3.39 1.19
CA ALA A 37 -1.66 -4.12 2.43
C ALA A 37 -0.57 -5.16 2.71
N LEU A 38 -0.17 -5.93 1.70
CA LEU A 38 0.92 -6.92 1.81
C LEU A 38 2.23 -6.26 2.24
N ARG A 39 2.61 -5.16 1.58
CA ARG A 39 3.83 -4.43 1.92
C ARG A 39 3.74 -3.80 3.31
N ALA A 40 2.60 -3.24 3.68
CA ALA A 40 2.39 -2.70 5.02
C ALA A 40 2.57 -3.76 6.11
N ARG A 41 2.08 -5.00 5.89
CA ARG A 41 2.31 -6.13 6.81
C ARG A 41 3.79 -6.46 6.97
N GLN A 42 4.56 -6.44 5.89
CA GLN A 42 6.02 -6.66 5.97
C GLN A 42 6.69 -5.58 6.84
N ILE A 43 6.33 -4.30 6.65
CA ILE A 43 6.87 -3.19 7.46
C ILE A 43 6.46 -3.34 8.92
N GLN A 44 5.22 -3.74 9.20
CA GLN A 44 4.74 -4.02 10.56
C GLN A 44 5.48 -5.19 11.21
N ALA A 45 5.85 -6.20 10.43
CA ALA A 45 6.66 -7.33 10.88
C ALA A 45 8.15 -6.98 11.09
N GLY A 46 8.55 -5.72 10.87
CA GLY A 46 9.93 -5.25 11.07
C GLY A 46 10.77 -5.20 9.80
N SER A 47 10.19 -5.41 8.61
CA SER A 47 10.93 -5.21 7.36
C SER A 47 11.31 -3.73 7.20
N MET A 48 12.51 -3.48 6.68
CA MET A 48 12.98 -2.11 6.52
C MET A 48 12.19 -1.38 5.42
N PRO A 49 11.60 -0.21 5.71
CA PRO A 49 11.01 0.63 4.68
C PRO A 49 12.12 1.15 3.76
N MET A 50 11.85 1.11 2.46
CA MET A 50 12.73 1.65 1.42
C MET A 50 12.70 3.17 1.43
N LEU A 51 11.57 3.76 1.82
CA LEU A 51 11.38 5.20 1.87
C LEU A 51 11.52 5.69 3.32
N LYS A 52 12.54 6.52 3.57
CA LYS A 52 12.75 7.16 4.89
C LYS A 52 11.81 8.36 5.03
N GLU A 53 10.63 8.10 5.56
CA GLU A 53 9.62 9.13 5.74
C GLU A 53 9.35 9.46 7.21
N SER A 54 9.00 10.72 7.49
CA SER A 54 8.63 11.16 8.84
C SER A 54 7.30 10.59 9.33
N ARG A 55 6.46 10.09 8.41
CA ARG A 55 5.16 9.48 8.76
C ARG A 55 5.33 8.01 9.10
N HIS A 56 4.97 7.66 10.33
CA HIS A 56 5.15 6.33 10.91
C HIS A 56 4.10 5.27 10.53
N LYS A 57 3.03 5.63 9.78
CA LYS A 57 1.99 4.63 9.45
C LYS A 57 2.46 3.73 8.31
N ALA A 58 2.65 2.44 8.60
CA ALA A 58 3.11 1.43 7.64
C ALA A 58 2.35 1.46 6.31
N THR A 59 1.02 1.60 6.32
CA THR A 59 0.20 1.65 5.10
C THR A 59 0.49 2.87 4.23
N GLN A 60 0.81 4.03 4.82
CA GLN A 60 1.16 5.22 4.04
C GLN A 60 2.54 5.08 3.40
N VAL A 61 3.50 4.49 4.11
CA VAL A 61 4.83 4.19 3.56
C VAL A 61 4.71 3.20 2.42
N ALA A 62 3.99 2.09 2.61
CA ALA A 62 3.75 1.08 1.59
C ALA A 62 3.09 1.65 0.32
N GLN A 63 2.04 2.48 0.47
CA GLN A 63 1.39 3.14 -0.68
C GLN A 63 2.38 3.97 -1.49
N LYS A 64 3.26 4.73 -0.83
CA LYS A 64 4.25 5.56 -1.51
C LYS A 64 5.36 4.77 -2.17
N GLU A 65 5.83 3.71 -1.52
CA GLU A 65 6.83 2.81 -2.12
C GLU A 65 6.28 2.17 -3.40
N ILE A 66 5.00 1.78 -3.41
CA ILE A 66 4.34 1.22 -4.60
C ILE A 66 4.11 2.28 -5.67
N LEU A 67 3.68 3.49 -5.29
CA LEU A 67 3.51 4.62 -6.23
C LEU A 67 4.82 5.03 -6.89
N GLN A 68 5.96 4.87 -6.21
CA GLN A 68 7.29 5.10 -6.77
C GLN A 68 7.86 3.87 -7.51
N GLY A 69 7.14 2.75 -7.55
CA GLY A 69 7.61 1.53 -8.20
C GLY A 69 8.80 0.86 -7.51
N LEU A 70 9.04 1.14 -6.23
CA LEU A 70 10.16 0.56 -5.47
C LEU A 70 9.90 -0.90 -5.07
N VAL A 71 8.63 -1.25 -4.86
CA VAL A 71 8.21 -2.60 -4.49
C VAL A 71 8.02 -3.44 -5.75
N LYS A 72 8.86 -4.47 -5.90
CA LYS A 72 8.73 -5.46 -6.97
C LYS A 72 7.70 -6.52 -6.56
N PHE A 73 6.77 -6.84 -7.45
CA PHE A 73 5.81 -7.92 -7.28
C PHE A 73 5.74 -8.73 -8.58
N ARG A 74 5.32 -9.99 -8.46
CA ARG A 74 4.98 -10.85 -9.59
C ARG A 74 3.55 -11.33 -9.40
N ILE A 75 2.87 -11.54 -10.51
CA ILE A 75 1.54 -12.15 -10.53
C ILE A 75 1.80 -13.59 -10.97
N PRO A 76 1.48 -14.60 -10.15
CA PRO A 76 1.53 -15.97 -10.61
C PRO A 76 0.51 -16.14 -11.73
N ASP A 77 0.92 -16.80 -12.82
CA ASP A 77 -0.01 -17.30 -13.83
C ASP A 77 -0.80 -18.46 -13.23
N GLN A 78 -2.05 -18.67 -13.67
CA GLN A 78 -2.92 -19.71 -13.08
C GLN A 78 -2.31 -21.13 -13.11
N ASP A 79 -1.41 -21.39 -14.06
CA ASP A 79 -0.69 -22.68 -14.18
C ASP A 79 0.53 -22.78 -13.25
N SER A 80 1.05 -21.66 -12.76
CA SER A 80 2.26 -21.63 -11.91
C SER A 80 1.97 -21.93 -10.44
N ASP A 81 0.77 -21.65 -9.95
CA ASP A 81 0.36 -22.01 -8.59
C ASP A 81 0.28 -23.54 -8.41
N GLN A 82 -0.18 -24.27 -9.44
CA GLN A 82 -0.24 -25.74 -9.41
C GLN A 82 1.16 -26.36 -9.32
N GLN A 83 2.13 -25.80 -10.05
CA GLN A 83 3.51 -26.30 -10.07
C GLN A 83 4.29 -26.00 -8.79
N GLU A 84 4.00 -24.89 -8.09
CA GLU A 84 4.63 -24.56 -6.81
C GLU A 84 4.08 -25.39 -5.64
N GLU A 85 2.81 -25.79 -5.69
CA GLU A 85 2.17 -26.66 -4.69
C GLU A 85 2.68 -28.10 -4.81
N GLU A 86 2.72 -28.65 -6.04
CA GLU A 86 3.31 -29.97 -6.33
C GLU A 86 4.78 -30.06 -5.89
N GLN A 87 5.59 -29.03 -6.15
CA GLN A 87 7.01 -28.98 -5.73
C GLN A 87 7.22 -28.84 -4.22
N ARG A 88 6.21 -28.39 -3.46
CA ARG A 88 6.28 -28.33 -1.99
C ARG A 88 5.92 -29.66 -1.37
N GLU A 89 4.91 -30.34 -1.89
CA GLU A 89 4.48 -31.67 -1.43
C GLU A 89 5.57 -32.72 -1.70
N GLU A 90 6.22 -32.69 -2.87
CA GLU A 90 7.31 -33.62 -3.22
C GLU A 90 8.60 -33.41 -2.38
N LYS A 91 8.69 -32.28 -1.67
CA LYS A 91 9.81 -31.98 -0.76
C LYS A 91 9.55 -32.36 0.69
N GLU A 92 8.29 -32.68 1.00
CA GLU A 92 7.83 -33.10 2.33
C GLU A 92 7.69 -34.63 2.46
N GLU A 93 7.76 -35.38 1.34
CA GLU A 93 7.88 -36.84 1.25
C GLU A 93 9.34 -37.31 1.16
#